data_AF-A0A524B1R1-F1
#
_entry.id   AF-A0A524B1R1-F1
#
_cell.length_a   1.000
_cell.length_b   1.000
_cell.length_c   1.000
_cell.angle_alpha   90.00
_cell.angle_beta   90.00
_cell.angle_gamma   90.00
#
_symmetry.space_group_name_H-M   'P 1'
#
loop_
_entity.id
_entity.type
_entity.pdbx_description
1 polymer ?
#
loop_
_entity_poly.entity_id
_entity_poly.type
_entity_poly.pdbx_seq_one_letter_code
_entity_poly.pdbx_strand_id
1 'polypeptide(L)' 'MCDADAGSAPTFAVAAGTSVTLVATSADEREFHLHNYDIELSGTRVTFQFAATILGPSQLTLHPGHEVVCTVVVS' A
#
# COMPACT_ATOMS: atom_id res chain seq x y z
N MET A 1 -4.09 3.55 -7.16
CA MET A 1 -2.66 3.88 -7.23
C MET A 1 -2.35 4.71 -5.99
N CYS A 2 -1.25 4.40 -5.30
CA CYS A 2 -0.78 5.13 -4.13
C CYS A 2 0.43 5.96 -4.52
N ASP A 3 0.38 7.26 -4.29
CA ASP A 3 1.44 8.19 -4.66
C ASP A 3 2.04 8.76 -3.38
N ALA A 4 3.30 8.42 -3.10
CA ALA A 4 4.01 8.82 -1.90
C ALA A 4 4.26 10.34 -1.82
N ASP A 5 4.24 11.03 -2.96
CA ASP A 5 4.55 12.45 -3.04
C ASP A 5 3.29 13.33 -3.19
N ALA A 6 2.09 12.72 -3.13
CA ALA A 6 0.82 13.43 -3.32
C ALA A 6 0.45 14.37 -2.14
N GLY A 7 1.15 14.28 -1.01
CA GLY A 7 0.87 15.06 0.20
C GLY A 7 -0.45 14.70 0.91
N SER A 8 -1.14 13.65 0.45
CA SER A 8 -2.33 13.09 1.09
C SER A 8 -2.42 11.59 0.83
N ALA A 9 -2.85 10.84 1.85
CA ALA A 9 -2.93 9.38 1.78
C ALA A 9 -4.37 8.94 1.42
N PRO A 10 -4.64 8.47 0.19
CA PRO A 10 -5.97 7.98 -0.18
C PRO A 10 -6.34 6.70 0.58
N THR A 11 -7.65 6.47 0.70
CA THR A 11 -8.22 5.23 1.22
C THR A 11 -9.01 4.50 0.14
N PHE A 12 -8.82 3.19 0.02
CA PHE A 12 -9.50 2.33 -0.95
C PHE A 12 -10.34 1.28 -0.23
N ALA A 13 -11.60 1.11 -0.63
CA ALA A 13 -12.43 0.01 -0.15
C ALA A 13 -12.31 -1.19 -1.10
N VAL A 14 -12.13 -2.39 -0.53
CA VAL A 14 -11.96 -3.64 -1.28
C VAL A 14 -12.86 -4.72 -0.67
N ALA A 15 -13.58 -5.46 -1.51
CA ALA A 15 -14.39 -6.58 -1.04
C ALA A 15 -13.51 -7.74 -0.58
N ALA A 16 -13.85 -8.37 0.54
CA ALA A 16 -13.17 -9.55 1.04
C ALA A 16 -13.06 -10.65 -0.05
N GLY A 17 -11.88 -11.27 -0.15
CA GLY A 17 -11.55 -12.31 -1.14
C GLY A 17 -11.12 -11.80 -2.51
N THR A 18 -11.15 -10.48 -2.75
CA THR A 18 -10.69 -9.89 -4.02
C THR A 18 -9.18 -10.08 -4.22
N SER A 19 -8.74 -10.49 -5.42
CA SER A 19 -7.33 -10.38 -5.80
C SER A 19 -6.99 -8.93 -6.13
N VAL A 20 -6.10 -8.33 -5.35
CA VAL A 20 -5.73 -6.91 -5.44
C VAL A 20 -4.38 -6.77 -6.13
N THR A 21 -4.31 -5.82 -7.08
CA THR A 21 -3.05 -5.27 -7.58
C THR A 21 -2.96 -3.82 -7.12
N LEU A 22 -2.03 -3.53 -6.21
CA LEU A 22 -1.79 -2.19 -5.67
C LEU A 22 -0.45 -1.67 -6.21
N VAL A 23 -0.51 -0.53 -6.90
CA VAL A 23 0.69 0.13 -7.43
C VAL A 23 1.02 1.32 -6.55
N ALA A 24 2.27 1.38 -6.09
CA ALA A 24 2.83 2.52 -5.37
C ALA A 24 3.91 3.20 -6.21
N THR A 25 3.98 4.53 -6.15
CA THR A 25 4.99 5.34 -6.85
C THR A 25 5.60 6.40 -5.95
N SER A 26 6.83 6.76 -6.26
CA SER A 26 7.56 7.88 -5.66
C SER A 26 8.53 8.51 -6.67
N ALA A 27 8.89 9.77 -6.47
CA ALA A 27 9.86 10.51 -7.27
C ALA A 27 11.29 9.94 -7.10
N ASP A 28 11.64 9.60 -5.86
CA ASP A 28 12.92 8.98 -5.49
C ASP A 28 12.72 7.50 -5.14
N GLU A 29 13.81 6.72 -5.13
CA GLU A 29 13.77 5.34 -4.66
C GLU A 29 13.37 5.29 -3.17
N ARG A 30 12.33 4.50 -2.86
CA ARG A 30 11.80 4.33 -1.51
C ARG A 30 11.56 2.86 -1.22
N GLU A 31 11.57 2.52 0.05
CA GLU A 31 11.09 1.24 0.57
C GLU A 31 9.63 1.40 1.02
N PHE A 32 8.78 0.47 0.62
CA PHE A 32 7.36 0.45 0.91
C PHE A 32 7.01 -0.84 1.67
N HIS A 33 6.27 -0.71 2.78
CA HIS A 33 5.77 -1.83 3.57
C HIS A 33 4.25 -1.87 3.59
N LEU A 34 3.67 -2.97 3.10
CA LEU A 34 2.24 -3.23 3.18
C LEU A 34 1.93 -4.02 4.47
N HIS A 35 1.36 -3.33 5.45
CA HIS A 35 0.98 -3.89 6.74
C HIS A 35 -0.07 -5.00 6.60
N ASN A 36 -0.17 -5.87 7.60
CA ASN A 36 -1.00 -7.09 7.64
C ASN A 36 -0.61 -8.19 6.64
N TYR A 37 -0.15 -7.83 5.44
CA TYR A 37 0.33 -8.79 4.44
C TYR A 37 1.85 -9.02 4.51
N ASP A 38 2.56 -8.16 5.24
CA ASP A 38 4.00 -8.23 5.49
C ASP A 38 4.83 -8.33 4.20
N ILE A 39 4.53 -7.43 3.27
CA ILE A 39 5.21 -7.33 1.98
C ILE A 39 6.03 -6.05 1.97
N GLU A 40 7.33 -6.17 1.74
CA GLU A 40 8.27 -5.06 1.62
C GLU A 40 8.84 -5.02 0.20
N LEU A 41 8.76 -3.88 -0.48
CA LEU A 41 9.28 -3.68 -1.84
C LEU A 41 9.95 -2.33 -1.96
N SER A 42 11.07 -2.26 -2.70
CA SER A 42 11.79 -1.02 -2.94
C SER A 42 11.80 -0.62 -4.42
N GLY A 43 11.72 0.68 -4.69
CA GLY A 43 11.80 1.25 -6.02
C GLY A 43 11.12 2.61 -6.13
N THR A 44 11.08 3.16 -7.34
CA THR A 44 10.26 4.36 -7.67
C THR A 44 8.86 4.00 -8.14
N ARG A 45 8.65 2.73 -8.53
CA ARG A 45 7.36 2.14 -8.88
C ARG A 45 7.36 0.68 -8.51
N VAL A 46 6.54 0.30 -7.54
CA VAL A 46 6.41 -1.08 -7.06
C VAL A 46 4.98 -1.58 -7.21
N THR A 47 4.81 -2.89 -7.37
CA THR A 47 3.50 -3.53 -7.53
C THR A 47 3.34 -4.62 -6.48
N PHE A 48 2.34 -4.45 -5.61
CA PHE A 48 1.91 -5.45 -4.64
C PHE A 48 0.78 -6.27 -5.23
N GLN A 49 0.86 -7.59 -5.07
CA GLN A 49 -0.19 -8.52 -5.43
C GLN A 49 -0.55 -9.35 -4.20
N PHE A 50 -1.82 -9.28 -3.79
CA PHE A 50 -2.30 -10.00 -2.60
C PHE A 50 -3.78 -10.34 -2.74
N ALA A 51 -4.24 -11.33 -1.96
CA ALA A 51 -5.67 -11.60 -1.81
C ALA A 51 -6.20 -10.85 -0.59
N ALA A 52 -7.30 -10.11 -0.74
CA ALA A 52 -7.91 -9.30 0.31
C ALA A 52 -8.64 -10.16 1.35
N THR A 53 -7.92 -10.99 2.09
CA THR A 53 -8.47 -11.96 3.06
C THR A 53 -8.45 -11.46 4.50
N ILE A 54 -7.66 -10.44 4.80
CA ILE A 54 -7.55 -9.85 6.12
C ILE A 54 -8.50 -8.65 6.20
N LEU A 55 -9.54 -8.77 7.02
CA LEU A 55 -10.57 -7.72 7.20
C LEU A 55 -10.01 -6.48 7.92
N GLY A 56 -10.61 -5.33 7.63
CA GLY A 56 -10.24 -4.05 8.23
C GLY A 56 -9.16 -3.28 7.45
N PRO A 57 -8.59 -2.23 8.06
CA PRO A 57 -7.59 -1.40 7.41
C PRO A 57 -6.23 -2.09 7.36
N SER A 58 -5.57 -2.00 6.20
CA SER A 58 -4.16 -2.31 5.97
C SER A 58 -3.52 -1.06 5.38
N GLN A 59 -2.44 -0.59 6.01
CA GLN A 59 -1.72 0.59 5.57
C GLN A 59 -0.55 0.19 4.67
N LEU A 60 -0.27 1.03 3.68
CA LEU A 60 1.01 1.04 2.97
C LEU A 60 1.83 2.20 3.52
N THR A 61 3.02 1.93 4.06
CA THR A 61 3.89 2.97 4.63
C THR A 61 5.28 3.01 3.98
N LEU A 62 5.97 4.13 4.10
CA LEU A 62 7.38 4.26 3.73
C LEU A 62 8.32 3.78 4.84
N HIS A 63 9.49 3.27 4.43
CA HIS A 63 10.63 3.03 5.31
C HIS A 63 11.88 3.83 4.88
N PRO A 64 12.68 4.33 5.85
CA PRO A 64 12.32 4.51 7.26
C PRO A 64 11.27 5.64 7.44
N GLY A 65 10.57 5.64 8.57
CA GLY A 65 9.71 6.78 8.98
C GLY A 65 8.21 6.48 9.10
N HIS A 66 7.75 5.35 8.54
CA HIS A 66 6.37 4.87 8.64
C HIS A 66 5.30 5.88 8.17
N GLU A 67 5.66 6.77 7.25
CA GLU A 67 4.69 7.70 6.64
C GLU A 67 3.67 6.91 5.82
N VAL A 68 2.38 7.19 6.02
CA VAL A 68 1.30 6.48 5.32
C VAL A 68 1.16 6.99 3.90
N VAL A 69 1.32 6.10 2.92
CA VAL A 69 1.14 6.36 1.49
C VAL A 69 -0.32 6.17 1.10
N CYS A 70 -0.96 5.09 1.58
CA CYS A 70 -2.39 4.85 1.39
C CYS A 70 -2.92 3.81 2.38
N THR A 71 -4.24 3.72 2.48
CA THR A 71 -4.93 2.68 3.26
C THR A 71 -5.84 1.85 2.35
N VAL A 72 -5.83 0.54 2.52
CA VAL A 72 -6.79 -0.39 1.93
C VAL A 72 -7.69 -0.92 3.04
N VAL A 73 -9.00 -0.75 2.92
CA VAL A 73 -10.00 -1.25 3.86
C VAL A 73 -10.70 -2.43 3.23
N VAL A 74 -10.53 -3.60 3.82
CA VAL A 74 -11.19 -4.83 3.38
C VAL A 74 -12.48 -5.05 4.17
N SER A 75 -13.61 -5.22 3.48
CA SER A 75 -14.95 -5.43 4.05
C SER A 75 -15.76 -6.47 3.29
#